data_AF-A0A223V132-F1
#
_entry.id   AF-A0A223V132-F1
#
_cell.length_a   1.000
_cell.length_b   1.000
_cell.length_c   1.000
_cell.angle_alpha   90.00
_cell.angle_beta   90.00
_cell.angle_gamma   90.00
#
_symmetry.space_group_name_H-M   'P 1'
#
loop_
_entity.id
_entity.type
_entity.pdbx_description
1 polymer ?
#
loop_
_entity_poly.entity_id
_entity_poly.type
_entity_poly.pdbx_seq_one_letter_code
_entity_poly.pdbx_strand_id
1 'polypeptide(L)'
;MKFLKPFLAICLFIALYSCSSDDGETTPVDNSLVVGTWNLTEVNISIPQDPNNDGTASMNMVEELPCLTGVLTISEDNTWNLNLTGLNITPVTGDFYAVQCASSFSYSGNYFFQNNQLNLNDFNFNTLTLNGSVLTESKGENLPGVLSYVYEKQ
;
A
#
# COMPACT_ATOMS: atom_id res chain seq x y z
N MET A 1 -62.42 -33.10 -44.92
CA MET A 1 -62.22 -33.83 -43.65
C MET A 1 -60.87 -34.55 -43.74
N LYS A 2 -59.82 -34.03 -43.08
CA LYS A 2 -59.43 -34.29 -41.67
C LYS A 2 -58.74 -35.68 -41.58
N PHE A 3 -57.48 -35.88 -41.19
CA PHE A 3 -56.53 -35.10 -40.37
C PHE A 3 -55.05 -35.40 -40.74
N LEU A 4 -54.25 -34.34 -40.77
CA LEU A 4 -52.78 -34.33 -40.84
C LEU A 4 -52.20 -34.75 -39.47
N LYS A 5 -51.20 -35.65 -39.42
CA LYS A 5 -50.42 -35.95 -38.20
C LYS A 5 -49.17 -35.04 -38.15
N PRO A 6 -49.03 -34.13 -37.17
CA PRO A 6 -47.80 -33.38 -36.95
C PRO A 6 -46.98 -34.09 -35.86
N PHE A 7 -45.78 -34.58 -36.19
CA PHE A 7 -44.85 -35.13 -35.18
C PHE A 7 -43.44 -34.57 -35.34
N LEU A 8 -43.30 -33.31 -35.75
CA LEU A 8 -41.97 -32.72 -35.90
C LEU A 8 -41.99 -31.22 -35.63
N ALA A 9 -42.38 -30.82 -34.43
CA ALA A 9 -42.34 -29.41 -34.05
C ALA A 9 -42.33 -29.18 -32.53
N ILE A 10 -41.48 -29.87 -31.77
CA ILE A 10 -41.09 -29.45 -30.41
C ILE A 10 -39.64 -29.89 -30.24
N CYS A 11 -38.71 -28.97 -30.50
CA CYS A 11 -37.31 -29.04 -30.02
C CYS A 11 -36.53 -27.74 -30.31
N LEU A 12 -37.12 -26.78 -31.03
CA LEU A 12 -36.41 -25.58 -31.49
C LEU A 12 -36.97 -24.29 -30.87
N PHE A 13 -37.12 -24.22 -29.55
CA PHE A 13 -37.59 -22.99 -28.87
C PHE A 13 -37.00 -22.74 -27.47
N ILE A 14 -35.82 -23.29 -27.14
CA ILE A 14 -35.19 -23.06 -25.81
C ILE A 14 -33.80 -22.37 -25.92
N ALA A 15 -33.36 -21.96 -27.11
CA ALA A 15 -32.01 -21.42 -27.29
C ALA A 15 -31.90 -19.87 -27.24
N LEU A 16 -32.81 -19.14 -26.58
CA LEU A 16 -32.82 -17.66 -26.63
C LEU A 16 -32.98 -16.96 -25.27
N TYR A 17 -32.39 -17.46 -24.17
CA TYR A 17 -32.31 -16.70 -22.91
C TYR A 17 -31.05 -17.01 -22.10
N SER A 18 -29.87 -16.80 -22.69
CA SER A 18 -28.64 -16.71 -21.90
C SER A 18 -27.76 -15.56 -22.39
N CYS A 19 -28.30 -14.35 -22.26
CA CYS A 19 -27.52 -13.13 -22.17
C CYS A 19 -27.93 -12.46 -20.85
N SER A 20 -27.36 -12.94 -19.74
CA SER A 20 -27.15 -12.05 -18.60
C SER A 20 -25.81 -11.42 -18.89
N SER A 21 -25.81 -10.25 -19.55
CA SER A 21 -24.64 -9.39 -19.44
C SER A 21 -24.66 -8.89 -18.00
N ASP A 22 -23.93 -9.59 -17.15
CA ASP A 22 -23.47 -9.03 -15.90
C ASP A 22 -22.33 -8.09 -16.29
N ASP A 23 -22.69 -7.00 -16.98
CA ASP A 23 -21.83 -5.85 -17.16
C ASP A 23 -21.81 -5.14 -15.80
N GLY A 24 -21.18 -5.80 -14.83
CA GLY A 24 -20.72 -5.15 -13.63
C GLY A 24 -19.76 -4.08 -14.11
N GLU A 25 -20.24 -2.84 -14.15
CA GLU A 25 -19.40 -1.66 -14.33
C GLU A 25 -18.30 -1.74 -13.28
N THR A 26 -17.15 -2.27 -13.66
CA THR A 26 -15.90 -2.00 -12.97
C THR A 26 -15.68 -0.51 -13.20
N THR A 27 -16.13 0.31 -12.26
CA THR A 27 -15.69 1.70 -12.16
C THR A 27 -14.18 1.69 -12.36
N PRO A 28 -13.65 2.35 -13.41
CA PRO A 28 -12.22 2.34 -13.65
C PRO A 28 -11.54 2.81 -12.39
N VAL A 29 -10.63 1.99 -11.87
CA VAL A 29 -9.80 2.35 -10.73
C VAL A 29 -9.05 3.61 -11.13
N ASP A 30 -9.33 4.71 -10.42
CA ASP A 30 -8.62 5.96 -10.65
C ASP A 30 -7.25 5.93 -9.95
N ASN A 31 -6.26 5.40 -10.67
CA ASN A 31 -4.87 5.40 -10.21
C ASN A 31 -4.31 6.82 -10.06
N SER A 32 -4.93 7.85 -10.63
CA SER A 32 -4.42 9.23 -10.55
C SER A 32 -4.33 9.75 -9.11
N LEU A 33 -5.10 9.18 -8.18
CA LEU A 33 -5.05 9.51 -6.76
C LEU A 33 -3.69 9.20 -6.13
N VAL A 34 -3.06 8.09 -6.55
CA VAL A 34 -1.77 7.64 -6.01
C VAL A 34 -0.57 8.05 -6.86
N VAL A 35 -0.76 8.30 -8.16
CA VAL A 35 0.31 8.79 -9.05
C VAL A 35 0.92 10.09 -8.50
N GLY A 36 2.25 10.15 -8.49
CA GLY A 36 3.02 11.29 -7.99
C GLY A 36 4.21 10.87 -7.13
N THR A 37 4.80 11.85 -6.45
CA THR A 37 5.92 11.66 -5.53
C THR A 37 5.46 11.85 -4.09
N TRP A 38 5.91 10.96 -3.21
CA TRP A 38 5.52 10.90 -1.81
C TRP A 38 6.78 10.89 -0.95
N ASN A 39 6.89 11.84 -0.03
CA ASN A 39 8.02 11.96 0.88
C ASN A 39 7.69 11.30 2.21
N LEU A 40 8.64 10.53 2.75
CA LEU A 40 8.55 9.99 4.10
C LEU A 40 8.55 11.14 5.11
N THR A 41 7.50 11.23 5.91
CA THR A 41 7.34 12.27 6.94
C THR A 41 7.33 11.68 8.35
N GLU A 42 6.94 10.40 8.50
CA GLU A 42 6.98 9.73 9.78
C GLU A 42 7.45 8.27 9.69
N VAL A 43 8.24 7.87 10.68
CA VAL A 43 8.50 6.46 11.00
C VAL A 43 8.24 6.28 12.48
N ASN A 44 7.04 5.79 12.79
CA ASN A 44 6.57 5.68 14.17
C ASN A 44 7.04 4.35 14.78
N ILE A 45 7.70 4.39 15.93
CA ILE A 45 8.11 3.21 16.70
C ILE A 45 7.24 3.04 17.95
N SER A 46 7.24 1.83 18.53
CA SER A 46 6.31 1.49 19.62
C SER A 46 6.65 2.12 20.99
N ILE A 47 7.85 2.66 21.18
CA ILE A 47 8.29 3.34 22.40
C ILE A 47 9.06 4.60 21.99
N PRO A 48 8.78 5.79 22.57
CA PRO A 48 9.56 6.99 22.29
C PRO A 48 11.05 6.80 22.59
N GLN A 49 11.94 7.31 21.73
CA GLN A 49 13.39 7.29 21.93
C GLN A 49 13.98 8.66 21.58
N ASP A 50 15.12 9.00 22.16
CA ASP A 50 15.85 10.26 21.94
C ASP A 50 17.27 9.96 21.45
N PRO A 51 17.44 9.47 20.20
CA PRO A 51 18.77 9.15 19.66
C PRO A 51 19.59 10.41 19.32
N ASN A 52 18.97 11.57 19.12
CA ASN A 52 19.68 12.82 18.85
C ASN A 52 20.20 13.51 20.13
N ASN A 53 19.73 13.09 21.30
CA ASN A 53 20.04 13.61 22.64
C ASN A 53 19.72 15.10 22.80
N ASP A 54 18.63 15.57 22.20
CA ASP A 54 18.14 16.94 22.37
C ASP A 54 17.32 17.13 23.65
N GLY A 55 17.00 16.03 24.34
CA GLY A 55 16.26 16.00 25.61
C GLY A 55 14.76 15.76 25.46
N THR A 56 14.25 15.57 24.24
CA THR A 56 12.84 15.28 23.96
C THR A 56 12.72 13.97 23.18
N ALA A 57 12.26 12.90 23.82
CA ALA A 57 12.02 11.64 23.11
C ALA A 57 10.72 11.70 22.28
N SER A 58 10.80 11.34 21.00
CA SER A 58 9.65 11.19 20.09
C SER A 58 9.40 9.72 19.71
N MET A 59 8.17 9.43 19.29
CA MET A 59 7.86 8.17 18.58
C MET A 59 8.20 8.27 17.09
N ASN A 60 8.24 9.48 16.54
CA ASN A 60 8.54 9.70 15.13
C ASN A 60 10.05 9.82 14.92
N MET A 61 10.65 8.77 14.37
CA MET A 61 12.09 8.73 14.16
C MET A 61 12.58 9.67 13.04
N VAL A 62 11.71 10.27 12.25
CA VAL A 62 12.12 11.32 11.28
C VAL A 62 12.48 12.62 12.00
N GLU A 63 11.82 12.94 13.11
CA GLU A 63 12.15 14.10 13.97
C GLU A 63 13.50 13.89 14.67
N GLU A 64 13.76 12.66 15.07
CA GLU A 64 14.96 12.27 15.80
C GLU A 64 16.17 12.04 14.89
N LEU A 65 15.96 11.52 13.68
CA LEU A 65 17.03 11.10 12.78
C LEU A 65 16.90 11.81 11.42
N PRO A 66 17.58 12.95 11.21
CA PRO A 66 17.54 13.69 9.94
C PRO A 66 18.04 12.88 8.72
N CYS A 67 18.77 11.79 8.94
CA CYS A 67 19.21 10.88 7.88
C CYS A 67 18.09 9.93 7.39
N LEU A 68 17.01 9.77 8.17
CA LEU A 68 15.90 8.88 7.87
C LEU A 68 15.01 9.55 6.82
N THR A 69 15.25 9.19 5.56
CA THR A 69 14.58 9.78 4.40
C THR A 69 13.95 8.67 3.56
N GLY A 70 12.89 9.02 2.84
CA GLY A 70 12.23 8.12 1.91
C GLY A 70 11.51 8.89 0.81
N VAL A 71 11.61 8.41 -0.43
CA VAL A 71 10.91 8.99 -1.58
C VAL A 71 10.30 7.85 -2.38
N LEU A 72 8.97 7.77 -2.37
CA LEU A 72 8.17 6.86 -3.18
C LEU A 72 7.64 7.61 -4.40
N THR A 73 7.96 7.16 -5.60
CA THR A 73 7.41 7.67 -6.85
C THR A 73 6.52 6.63 -7.48
N ILE A 74 5.28 6.99 -7.75
CA ILE A 74 4.25 6.16 -8.39
C ILE A 74 3.95 6.74 -9.76
N SER A 75 4.17 5.94 -10.80
CA SER A 75 4.07 6.35 -12.19
C SER A 75 2.71 5.98 -12.80
N GLU A 76 2.32 6.67 -13.87
CA GLU A 76 1.09 6.39 -14.63
C GLU A 76 1.14 5.05 -15.39
N ASP A 77 2.34 4.53 -15.65
CA ASP A 77 2.58 3.26 -16.35
C ASP A 77 2.48 2.02 -15.45
N ASN A 78 1.81 2.15 -14.31
CA ASN A 78 1.67 1.14 -13.26
C ASN A 78 2.99 0.69 -12.59
N THR A 79 4.07 1.46 -12.74
CA THR A 79 5.33 1.20 -12.03
C THR A 79 5.51 2.10 -10.81
N TRP A 80 6.39 1.70 -9.91
CA TRP A 80 6.82 2.52 -8.78
C TRP A 80 8.31 2.35 -8.50
N ASN A 81 8.90 3.35 -7.85
CA ASN A 81 10.26 3.31 -7.32
C ASN A 81 10.28 3.90 -5.91
N LEU A 82 11.01 3.28 -4.98
CA LEU A 82 11.22 3.77 -3.62
C LEU A 82 12.71 3.85 -3.34
N ASN A 83 13.18 5.00 -2.87
CA ASN A 83 14.46 5.10 -2.17
C ASN A 83 14.16 5.32 -0.69
N LEU A 84 14.68 4.47 0.19
CA LEU A 84 14.41 4.50 1.62
C LEU A 84 15.69 4.28 2.42
N THR A 85 15.99 5.16 3.36
CA THR A 85 16.99 4.90 4.41
C THR A 85 16.37 3.97 5.45
N GLY A 86 17.01 2.82 5.68
CA GLY A 86 16.54 1.88 6.68
C GLY A 86 16.73 2.39 8.11
N LEU A 87 16.02 1.76 9.05
CA LEU A 87 16.18 2.00 10.48
C LEU A 87 16.80 0.74 11.10
N ASN A 88 17.85 0.90 11.88
CA ASN A 88 18.40 -0.18 12.70
C ASN A 88 18.06 0.11 14.17
N ILE A 89 17.42 -0.85 14.82
CA ILE A 89 17.08 -0.75 16.22
C ILE A 89 17.69 -1.91 16.99
N THR A 90 18.48 -1.59 18.00
CA THR A 90 19.21 -2.58 18.80
C THR A 90 18.92 -2.41 20.28
N PRO A 91 18.59 -3.51 21.00
CA PRO A 91 18.38 -3.44 22.44
C PRO A 91 19.70 -3.14 23.17
N VAL A 92 19.65 -2.24 24.14
CA VAL A 92 20.80 -1.92 25.00
C VAL A 92 20.55 -2.45 26.42
N THR A 93 19.50 -1.97 27.10
CA THR A 93 19.13 -2.44 28.44
C THR A 93 17.70 -2.02 28.79
N GLY A 94 16.88 -2.94 29.31
CA GLY A 94 15.46 -2.67 29.59
C GLY A 94 14.74 -2.11 28.36
N ASP A 95 14.02 -1.01 28.54
CA ASP A 95 13.30 -0.31 27.46
C ASP A 95 14.17 0.74 26.72
N PHE A 96 15.49 0.70 26.90
CA PHE A 96 16.43 1.56 26.20
C PHE A 96 17.01 0.87 24.97
N TYR A 97 16.85 1.52 23.81
CA TYR A 97 17.25 0.99 22.53
C TYR A 97 18.12 2.00 21.79
N ALA A 98 19.18 1.51 21.15
CA ALA A 98 19.95 2.31 20.21
C ALA A 98 19.25 2.27 18.86
N VAL A 99 18.71 3.42 18.45
CA VAL A 99 18.04 3.63 17.16
C VAL A 99 18.92 4.49 16.28
N GLN A 100 19.20 4.03 15.07
CA GLN A 100 20.07 4.74 14.14
C GLN A 100 19.68 4.46 12.68
N CYS A 101 20.03 5.38 11.78
CA CYS A 101 19.92 5.11 10.35
C CYS A 101 20.80 3.94 9.93
N ALA A 102 20.26 3.12 9.03
CA ALA A 102 20.96 2.03 8.38
C ALA A 102 21.31 2.42 6.94
N SER A 103 21.71 1.42 6.14
CA SER A 103 21.91 1.59 4.71
C SER A 103 20.64 2.07 4.01
N SER A 104 20.82 2.78 2.90
CA SER A 104 19.72 3.09 2.00
C SER A 104 19.47 1.95 1.03
N PHE A 105 18.20 1.75 0.70
CA PHE A 105 17.71 0.72 -0.20
C PHE A 105 16.90 1.35 -1.32
N SER A 106 17.01 0.78 -2.50
CA SER A 106 16.20 1.15 -3.66
C SER A 106 15.37 -0.05 -4.08
N TYR A 107 14.06 0.15 -4.17
CA TYR A 107 13.10 -0.85 -4.61
C TYR A 107 12.31 -0.33 -5.80
N SER A 108 11.81 -1.23 -6.63
CA SER A 108 10.92 -0.88 -7.73
C SER A 108 10.06 -2.08 -8.11
N GLY A 109 8.93 -1.79 -8.74
CA GLY A 109 7.99 -2.84 -9.12
C GLY A 109 6.76 -2.30 -9.81
N ASN A 110 5.74 -3.15 -9.89
CA ASN A 110 4.41 -2.78 -10.36
C ASN A 110 3.48 -2.63 -9.16
N TYR A 111 2.52 -1.71 -9.22
CA TYR A 111 1.53 -1.56 -8.15
C TYR A 111 0.11 -1.86 -8.63
N PHE A 112 -0.78 -2.06 -7.67
CA PHE A 112 -2.22 -2.04 -7.87
C PHE A 112 -2.85 -1.16 -6.79
N PHE A 113 -3.83 -0.35 -7.19
CA PHE A 113 -4.57 0.51 -6.26
C PHE A 113 -6.05 0.15 -6.35
N GLN A 114 -6.74 0.06 -5.22
CA GLN A 114 -8.20 -0.12 -5.18
C GLN A 114 -8.70 0.18 -3.78
N ASN A 115 -9.92 0.73 -3.64
CA ASN A 115 -10.55 0.94 -2.32
C ASN A 115 -9.65 1.70 -1.33
N ASN A 116 -8.97 2.75 -1.80
CA ASN A 116 -8.00 3.53 -1.03
C ASN A 116 -6.81 2.72 -0.49
N GLN A 117 -6.50 1.59 -1.10
CA GLN A 117 -5.39 0.72 -0.73
C GLN A 117 -4.43 0.60 -1.90
N LEU A 118 -3.16 0.94 -1.65
CA LEU A 118 -2.06 0.81 -2.59
C LEU A 118 -1.24 -0.43 -2.21
N ASN A 119 -1.21 -1.42 -3.10
CA ASN A 119 -0.38 -2.60 -2.98
C ASN A 119 0.80 -2.50 -3.96
N LEU A 120 2.02 -2.54 -3.44
CA LEU A 120 3.25 -2.43 -4.24
C LEU A 120 3.68 -3.76 -4.90
N ASN A 121 2.90 -4.83 -4.74
CA ASN A 121 3.17 -6.21 -5.18
C ASN A 121 4.57 -6.71 -4.83
N ASP A 122 5.06 -6.32 -3.65
CA ASP A 122 6.39 -6.65 -3.15
C ASP A 122 6.27 -7.13 -1.71
N PHE A 123 6.95 -8.23 -1.38
CA PHE A 123 6.84 -8.90 -0.08
C PHE A 123 7.50 -8.14 1.07
N ASN A 124 8.31 -7.12 0.79
CA ASN A 124 8.92 -6.26 1.80
C ASN A 124 7.93 -5.23 2.36
N PHE A 125 6.82 -5.00 1.66
CA PHE A 125 5.87 -3.94 1.97
C PHE A 125 4.47 -4.49 2.25
N ASN A 126 3.84 -3.92 3.27
CA ASN A 126 2.43 -4.09 3.52
C ASN A 126 1.64 -3.18 2.57
N THR A 127 0.34 -3.44 2.46
CA THR A 127 -0.55 -2.56 1.69
C THR A 127 -0.64 -1.20 2.39
N LEU A 128 -0.43 -0.12 1.64
CA LEU A 128 -0.54 1.25 2.12
C LEU A 128 -1.98 1.72 2.03
N THR A 129 -2.45 2.44 3.05
CA THR A 129 -3.78 3.07 3.02
C THR A 129 -3.64 4.54 2.64
N LEU A 130 -4.43 4.98 1.67
CA LEU A 130 -4.53 6.37 1.24
C LEU A 130 -5.63 7.09 2.03
N ASN A 131 -5.28 8.21 2.66
CA ASN A 131 -6.24 9.15 3.25
C ASN A 131 -5.86 10.58 2.86
N GLY A 132 -6.59 11.15 1.89
CA GLY A 132 -6.25 12.46 1.33
C GLY A 132 -4.89 12.44 0.64
N SER A 133 -3.95 13.24 1.15
CA SER A 133 -2.57 13.33 0.65
C SER A 133 -1.57 12.52 1.48
N VAL A 134 -2.04 11.55 2.28
CA VAL A 134 -1.19 10.74 3.15
C VAL A 134 -1.34 9.26 2.80
N LEU A 135 -0.19 8.59 2.59
CA LEU A 135 -0.09 7.14 2.50
C LEU A 135 0.50 6.59 3.80
N THR A 136 -0.18 5.62 4.40
CA THR A 136 0.29 4.96 5.63
C THR A 136 0.50 3.47 5.40
N GLU A 137 1.72 3.00 5.59
CA GLU A 137 2.04 1.58 5.69
C GLU A 137 2.04 1.17 7.17
N SER A 138 1.08 0.36 7.60
CA SER A 138 1.07 -0.19 8.97
C SER A 138 1.94 -1.44 9.03
N LYS A 139 2.93 -1.45 9.92
CA LYS A 139 3.81 -2.61 10.20
C LYS A 139 3.36 -3.36 11.47
N GLY A 140 2.94 -2.63 12.50
CA GLY A 140 2.37 -3.21 13.73
C GLY A 140 3.36 -4.03 14.56
N GLU A 141 4.66 -3.79 14.42
CA GLU A 141 5.69 -4.51 15.18
C GLU A 141 5.75 -4.02 16.63
N ASN A 142 6.17 -4.88 17.56
CA ASN A 142 6.28 -4.56 18.98
C ASN A 142 7.74 -4.49 19.43
N LEU A 143 8.04 -3.50 20.29
CA LEU A 143 9.22 -3.34 21.17
C LEU A 143 10.63 -3.47 20.54
N PRO A 144 11.26 -2.32 20.29
CA PRO A 144 10.73 -1.18 19.58
C PRO A 144 10.61 -1.64 18.13
N GLY A 145 9.42 -2.08 17.80
CA GLY A 145 9.08 -2.38 16.43
C GLY A 145 8.70 -1.09 15.71
N VAL A 146 8.81 -1.10 14.39
CA VAL A 146 8.17 -0.07 13.58
C VAL A 146 6.66 -0.30 13.59
N LEU A 147 5.90 0.71 13.99
CA LEU A 147 4.43 0.70 13.94
C LEU A 147 3.94 1.08 12.55
N SER A 148 4.51 2.12 11.95
CA SER A 148 4.10 2.59 10.63
C SER A 148 5.16 3.43 9.93
N TYR A 149 5.12 3.40 8.60
CA TYR A 149 5.72 4.41 7.73
C TYR A 149 4.61 5.32 7.17
N VAL A 150 4.82 6.63 7.22
CA VAL A 150 3.88 7.63 6.72
C VAL A 150 4.56 8.46 5.64
N TYR A 151 3.91 8.57 4.49
CA TYR A 151 4.36 9.36 3.37
C TYR A 151 3.33 10.43 3.03
N GLU A 152 3.79 11.64 2.74
CA GLU A 152 2.95 12.76 2.33
C GLU A 152 3.22 13.12 0.87
N LYS A 153 2.16 13.39 0.10
CA LYS A 153 2.25 13.76 -1.31
C LYS A 153 2.93 15.13 -1.46
N GLN A 154 3.85 15.24 -2.42
CA GLN A 154 4.49 16.52 -2.79
C GLN A 154 3.52 17.50 -3.44
#